data_AF-A0A3M1BKZ4-F1
#
_entry.id   AF-A0A3M1BKZ4-F1
#
_cell.length_a   1.000
_cell.length_b   1.000
_cell.length_c   1.000
_cell.angle_alpha   90.00
_cell.angle_beta   90.00
_cell.angle_gamma   90.00
#
_symmetry.space_group_name_H-M   'P 1'
#
loop_
_entity.id
_entity.type
_entity.pdbx_description
1 polymer ?
#
loop_
_entity_poly.entity_id
_entity_poly.type
_entity_poly.pdbx_seq_one_letter_code
_entity_poly.pdbx_strand_id
1 'polypeptide(L)'
;RENVDELIQDLSRHVNSPEYYYRIRSLDPKILDEENLRAISEYFNSSQVIILNSDFMEVCALAKSGDFVYLDPPYYPYDNVSSFTKYTRYDFTERDHLELAEVFKELNRKGVYVMLTNSNTDFIKRLYSGYRIKELYAFRAINCRGDLRKRRKSDLLITNY
;
A
#
# COMPACT_ATOMS: atom_id res chain seq x y z
N ARG A 1 -4.33 24.37 22.67
CA ARG A 1 -4.74 23.51 23.82
C ARG A 1 -6.22 23.77 24.01
N GLU A 2 -7.00 23.36 23.01
CA GLU A 2 -8.37 23.85 22.84
C GLU A 2 -9.35 22.85 23.45
N ASN A 3 -10.23 23.41 24.27
CA ASN A 3 -11.36 22.88 25.02
C ASN A 3 -11.67 21.37 24.88
N VAL A 4 -11.02 20.56 25.73
CA VAL A 4 -11.23 19.10 25.79
C VAL A 4 -12.66 18.74 26.19
N ASP A 5 -13.30 19.56 27.03
CA ASP A 5 -14.65 19.28 27.54
C ASP A 5 -15.73 19.47 26.49
N GLU A 6 -15.61 20.51 25.65
CA GLU A 6 -16.50 20.71 24.49
C GLU A 6 -16.36 19.56 23.49
N LEU A 7 -15.13 19.09 23.25
CA LEU A 7 -14.89 17.93 22.37
C LEU A 7 -15.51 16.66 22.94
N ILE A 8 -15.40 16.41 24.25
CA ILE A 8 -16.03 15.26 24.91
C ILE A 8 -17.56 15.35 24.80
N GLN A 9 -18.12 16.54 25.03
CA GLN A 9 -19.55 16.76 24.92
C GLN A 9 -20.07 16.57 23.49
N ASP A 10 -19.32 17.03 22.48
CA ASP A 10 -19.69 16.85 21.09
C ASP A 10 -19.58 15.37 20.67
N LEU A 11 -18.49 14.69 21.02
CA LEU A 11 -18.29 13.26 20.75
C LEU A 11 -19.36 12.38 21.39
N SER A 12 -19.94 12.78 22.53
CA SER A 12 -21.02 12.05 23.20
C SER A 12 -22.31 11.96 22.38
N ARG A 13 -22.48 12.81 21.35
CA ARG A 13 -23.63 12.82 20.45
C ARG A 13 -23.54 11.74 19.36
N HIS A 14 -22.36 11.14 19.18
CA HIS A 14 -22.11 10.14 18.15
C HIS A 14 -22.24 8.72 18.72
N VAL A 15 -22.96 7.86 17.99
CA VAL A 15 -23.17 6.45 18.38
C VAL A 15 -22.26 5.56 17.54
N ASN A 16 -21.46 4.72 18.17
CA ASN A 16 -20.64 3.75 17.45
C ASN A 16 -21.47 2.51 17.06
N SER A 17 -22.38 2.67 16.09
CA SER A 17 -23.13 1.58 15.47
C SER A 17 -22.92 1.57 13.96
N PRO A 18 -23.04 0.40 13.29
CA PRO A 18 -22.98 0.30 11.83
C PRO A 18 -23.96 1.25 11.13
N GLU A 19 -25.19 1.33 11.61
CA GLU A 19 -26.27 2.14 11.05
C GLU A 19 -25.95 3.64 11.18
N TYR A 20 -25.40 4.05 12.32
CA TYR A 20 -24.96 5.42 12.54
C TYR A 20 -23.78 5.79 11.64
N TYR A 21 -22.80 4.89 11.48
CA TYR A 21 -21.67 5.06 10.58
C TYR A 21 -22.12 5.27 9.12
N TYR A 22 -23.02 4.42 8.61
CA TYR A 22 -23.53 4.56 7.25
C TYR A 22 -24.42 5.81 7.08
N ARG A 23 -25.18 6.20 8.12
CA ARG A 23 -25.93 7.46 8.13
C ARG A 23 -24.99 8.66 8.00
N ILE A 24 -23.95 8.77 8.83
CA ILE A 24 -22.96 9.86 8.74
C ILE A 24 -22.25 9.85 7.39
N ARG A 25 -21.85 8.68 6.89
CA ARG A 25 -21.21 8.52 5.58
C ARG A 25 -22.11 8.93 4.41
N SER A 26 -23.43 8.84 4.58
CA SER A 26 -24.41 9.28 3.58
C SER A 26 -24.66 10.80 3.58
N LEU A 27 -24.27 11.51 4.64
CA LEU A 27 -24.53 12.95 4.81
C LEU A 27 -23.51 13.87 4.12
N ASP A 28 -22.31 13.38 3.78
CA ASP A 28 -21.35 14.14 2.97
C ASP A 28 -20.93 13.36 1.73
N PRO A 29 -21.73 13.45 0.65
CA PRO A 29 -21.35 12.92 -0.62
C PRO A 29 -20.83 14.03 -1.51
N LYS A 30 -19.58 14.47 -1.31
CA LYS A 30 -18.70 14.65 -2.48
C LYS A 30 -18.41 13.28 -3.12
N ILE A 31 -19.45 12.49 -3.41
CA ILE A 31 -19.36 11.15 -4.02
C ILE A 31 -18.90 11.29 -5.47
N LEU A 32 -19.13 12.44 -6.09
CA LEU A 32 -18.81 12.68 -7.49
C LEU A 32 -17.95 13.94 -7.64
N ASP A 33 -16.66 13.72 -7.85
CA ASP A 33 -15.72 14.74 -8.30
C ASP A 33 -15.69 14.71 -9.84
N GLU A 34 -16.70 15.34 -10.46
CA GLU A 34 -16.88 15.30 -11.92
C GLU A 34 -15.69 15.91 -12.67
N GLU A 35 -15.12 16.99 -12.15
CA GLU A 35 -13.97 17.66 -12.73
C GLU A 35 -12.76 16.72 -12.77
N ASN A 36 -12.45 16.06 -11.65
CA ASN A 36 -11.38 15.08 -11.58
C ASN A 36 -11.63 13.87 -12.50
N LEU A 37 -12.86 13.36 -12.57
CA LEU A 37 -13.20 12.24 -13.46
C LEU A 37 -13.02 12.60 -14.94
N ARG A 38 -13.42 13.82 -15.34
CA ARG A 38 -13.21 14.32 -16.71
C ARG A 38 -11.73 14.48 -17.01
N ALA A 39 -10.97 15.08 -16.10
CA ALA A 39 -9.52 15.25 -16.25
C ALA A 39 -8.78 13.90 -16.41
N ILE A 40 -9.11 12.90 -15.60
CA ILE A 40 -8.54 11.54 -15.71
C ILE A 40 -8.92 10.91 -17.06
N SER A 41 -10.18 11.03 -17.48
CA SER A 41 -10.64 10.51 -18.77
C SER A 41 -9.89 11.14 -19.94
N GLU A 42 -9.75 12.47 -19.97
CA GLU A 42 -9.00 13.19 -20.99
C GLU A 42 -7.54 12.76 -21.02
N TYR A 43 -6.91 12.62 -19.85
CA TYR A 43 -5.54 12.13 -19.75
C TYR A 43 -5.38 10.72 -20.34
N PHE A 44 -6.27 9.78 -19.99
CA PHE A 44 -6.20 8.40 -20.53
C PHE A 44 -6.48 8.32 -22.03
N ASN A 45 -7.34 9.19 -22.58
CA ASN A 45 -7.62 9.19 -24.02
C ASN A 45 -6.55 9.89 -24.86
N SER A 46 -5.76 10.81 -24.25
CA SER A 46 -4.72 11.58 -24.95
C SER A 46 -3.31 11.01 -24.74
N SER A 47 -3.11 10.19 -23.71
CA SER A 47 -1.81 9.60 -23.33
C SER A 47 -1.70 8.13 -23.77
N GLN A 48 -0.47 7.64 -23.93
CA GLN A 48 -0.22 6.22 -24.20
C GLN A 48 -0.28 5.41 -22.90
N VAL A 49 -1.49 5.16 -22.40
CA VAL A 49 -1.74 4.37 -21.20
C VAL A 49 -2.33 3.01 -21.58
N ILE A 50 -1.71 1.94 -21.10
CA ILE A 50 -2.22 0.58 -21.25
C ILE A 50 -2.63 0.09 -19.87
N ILE A 51 -3.89 -0.31 -19.71
CA ILE A 51 -4.44 -0.86 -18.46
C ILE A 51 -4.61 -2.36 -18.65
N LEU A 52 -4.03 -3.14 -17.74
CA LEU A 52 -4.05 -4.60 -17.76
C LEU A 52 -4.63 -5.16 -16.47
N ASN A 53 -5.29 -6.32 -16.57
CA ASN A 53 -5.69 -7.15 -15.43
C ASN A 53 -5.06 -8.53 -15.63
N SER A 54 -3.84 -8.69 -15.13
CA SER A 54 -3.00 -9.86 -15.36
C SER A 54 -2.10 -10.09 -14.15
N ASP A 55 -1.48 -11.27 -14.09
CA ASP A 55 -0.50 -11.56 -13.06
C ASP A 55 0.73 -10.65 -13.20
N PHE A 56 1.32 -10.24 -12.07
CA PHE A 56 2.42 -9.30 -12.06
C PHE A 56 3.66 -9.85 -12.78
N MET A 57 3.89 -11.16 -12.78
CA MET A 57 5.03 -11.79 -13.46
C MET A 57 4.92 -11.59 -14.97
N GLU A 58 3.71 -11.75 -15.53
CA GLU A 58 3.44 -11.57 -16.95
C GLU A 58 3.66 -10.11 -17.37
N VAL A 59 3.12 -9.16 -16.58
CA VAL A 59 3.27 -7.73 -16.87
C VAL A 59 4.73 -7.29 -16.74
N CYS A 60 5.45 -7.73 -15.71
CA CYS A 60 6.87 -7.41 -15.52
C CYS A 60 7.75 -8.01 -16.62
N ALA A 61 7.35 -9.13 -17.23
CA ALA A 61 8.10 -9.74 -18.33
C ALA A 61 8.17 -8.83 -19.57
N LEU A 62 7.19 -7.93 -19.75
CA LEU A 62 7.13 -6.96 -20.85
C LEU A 62 8.16 -5.84 -20.76
N ALA A 63 8.65 -5.55 -19.55
CA ALA A 63 9.62 -4.48 -19.31
C ALA A 63 10.97 -4.76 -19.97
N LYS A 64 11.58 -3.72 -20.51
CA LYS A 64 12.83 -3.72 -21.26
C LYS A 64 13.89 -2.85 -20.60
N SER A 65 15.13 -3.01 -21.04
CA SER A 65 16.26 -2.21 -20.54
C SER A 65 15.97 -0.71 -20.68
N GLY A 66 16.24 0.06 -19.62
CA GLY A 66 15.95 1.50 -19.56
C GLY A 66 14.55 1.86 -19.05
N ASP A 67 13.62 0.92 -18.95
CA ASP A 67 12.31 1.18 -18.35
C ASP A 67 12.43 1.42 -16.84
N PHE A 68 11.41 2.06 -16.28
CA PHE A 68 11.22 2.21 -14.83
C PHE A 68 9.99 1.42 -14.38
N VAL A 69 10.17 0.52 -13.40
CA VAL A 69 9.11 -0.31 -12.83
C VAL A 69 8.98 0.00 -11.34
N TYR A 70 7.76 0.39 -10.94
CA TYR A 70 7.38 0.58 -9.55
C TYR A 70 6.49 -0.57 -9.08
N LEU A 71 6.88 -1.23 -7.99
CA LEU A 71 6.20 -2.40 -7.41
C LEU A 71 5.66 -2.05 -6.01
N ASP A 72 4.35 -2.09 -5.85
CA ASP A 72 3.65 -1.88 -4.58
C ASP A 72 2.71 -3.06 -4.28
N PRO A 73 3.27 -4.25 -3.97
CA PRO A 73 2.47 -5.44 -3.68
C PRO A 73 1.75 -5.31 -2.33
N PRO A 74 0.80 -6.20 -2.01
CA PRO A 74 0.35 -6.36 -0.62
C PRO A 74 1.54 -6.56 0.33
N TYR A 75 1.51 -5.86 1.47
CA TYR A 75 2.68 -5.76 2.35
C TYR A 75 2.82 -7.01 3.23
N TYR A 76 4.05 -7.47 3.43
CA TYR A 76 4.31 -8.59 4.33
C TYR A 76 3.89 -8.22 5.76
N PRO A 77 3.14 -9.06 6.49
CA PRO A 77 2.66 -8.74 7.82
C PRO A 77 3.82 -8.59 8.82
N TYR A 78 3.68 -7.67 9.77
CA TYR A 78 4.68 -7.44 10.82
C TYR A 78 4.71 -8.54 11.89
N ASP A 79 3.62 -9.28 12.05
CA ASP A 79 3.46 -10.30 13.08
C ASP A 79 3.18 -11.66 12.42
N ASN A 80 4.07 -12.65 12.62
CA ASN A 80 3.94 -14.04 12.13
C ASN A 80 2.71 -14.78 12.70
N VAL A 81 1.91 -14.16 13.56
CA VAL A 81 0.78 -14.79 14.26
C VAL A 81 -0.53 -14.64 13.47
N SER A 82 -0.65 -13.64 12.59
CA SER A 82 -1.88 -13.47 11.78
C SER A 82 -1.94 -14.40 10.55
N SER A 83 -0.85 -15.10 10.23
CA SER A 83 -0.80 -16.07 9.13
C SER A 83 -1.44 -17.42 9.50
N PHE A 84 -1.59 -17.74 10.79
CA PHE A 84 -2.16 -19.03 11.22
C PHE A 84 -3.70 -19.09 11.12
N THR A 85 -4.38 -18.00 10.74
CA THR A 85 -5.86 -17.91 10.70
C THR A 85 -6.46 -17.36 9.41
N LYS A 86 -5.75 -17.36 8.28
CA LYS A 86 -6.34 -16.92 7.00
C LYS A 86 -6.20 -17.95 5.89
N TYR A 87 -7.21 -18.81 5.80
CA TYR A 87 -7.52 -19.60 4.62
C TYR A 87 -8.36 -18.76 3.62
N THR A 88 -7.85 -17.59 3.21
CA THR A 88 -8.44 -16.85 2.09
C THR A 88 -7.68 -17.22 0.83
N ARG A 89 -8.39 -17.74 -0.17
CA ARG A 89 -7.87 -18.26 -1.47
C ARG A 89 -7.14 -17.21 -2.33
N TYR A 90 -7.01 -15.97 -1.86
CA TYR A 90 -6.59 -14.79 -2.61
C TYR A 90 -5.58 -13.90 -1.87
N ASP A 91 -4.97 -14.38 -0.78
CA ASP A 91 -3.96 -13.61 -0.05
C ASP A 91 -2.59 -13.73 -0.74
N PHE A 92 -1.88 -12.60 -0.87
CA PHE A 92 -0.49 -12.59 -1.30
C PHE A 92 0.37 -13.24 -0.21
N THR A 93 0.87 -14.43 -0.51
CA THR A 93 1.54 -15.32 0.42
C THR A 93 3.03 -15.02 0.52
N GLU A 94 3.70 -15.65 1.49
CA GLU A 94 5.16 -15.63 1.57
C GLU A 94 5.83 -16.15 0.29
N ARG A 95 5.20 -17.13 -0.38
CA ARG A 95 5.67 -17.64 -1.66
C ARG A 95 5.58 -16.58 -2.76
N ASP A 96 4.49 -15.83 -2.81
CA ASP A 96 4.34 -14.75 -3.79
C ASP A 96 5.38 -13.63 -3.57
N HIS A 97 5.77 -13.37 -2.31
CA HIS A 97 6.89 -12.46 -2.01
C HIS A 97 8.25 -13.01 -2.48
N LEU A 98 8.47 -14.32 -2.40
CA LEU A 98 9.68 -14.96 -2.93
C LEU A 98 9.72 -14.87 -4.46
N GLU A 99 8.60 -15.15 -5.13
CA GLU A 99 8.46 -15.05 -6.59
C GLU A 99 8.65 -13.60 -7.07
N LEU A 100 8.08 -12.62 -6.36
CA LEU A 100 8.32 -11.20 -6.62
C LEU A 100 9.78 -10.79 -6.45
N ALA A 101 10.49 -11.34 -5.47
CA ALA A 101 11.92 -11.07 -5.29
C ALA A 101 12.75 -11.61 -6.46
N GLU A 102 12.37 -12.75 -7.04
CA GLU A 102 13.01 -13.25 -8.27
C GLU A 102 12.70 -12.38 -9.48
N VAL A 103 11.44 -11.94 -9.65
CA VAL A 103 11.08 -10.97 -10.71
C VAL A 103 11.88 -9.67 -10.58
N PHE A 104 12.03 -9.15 -9.36
CA PHE A 104 12.85 -7.96 -9.11
C PHE A 104 14.31 -8.16 -9.57
N LYS A 105 14.90 -9.33 -9.27
CA LYS A 105 16.26 -9.68 -9.70
C LYS A 105 16.36 -9.78 -11.22
N GLU A 106 15.38 -10.38 -11.88
CA GLU A 106 15.33 -10.49 -13.33
C GLU A 106 15.22 -9.12 -14.02
N LEU A 107 14.34 -8.24 -13.52
CA LEU A 107 14.24 -6.86 -14.01
C LEU A 107 15.57 -6.12 -13.86
N ASN A 108 16.22 -6.25 -12.70
CA ASN A 108 17.55 -5.70 -12.49
C ASN A 108 18.59 -6.25 -13.49
N ARG A 109 18.60 -7.56 -13.76
CA ARG A 109 19.50 -8.18 -14.75
C ARG A 109 19.23 -7.68 -16.17
N LYS A 110 17.98 -7.35 -16.51
CA LYS A 110 17.59 -6.74 -17.79
C LYS A 110 18.02 -5.28 -17.94
N GLY A 111 18.55 -4.63 -16.89
CA GLY A 111 18.88 -3.22 -16.88
C GLY A 111 17.64 -2.31 -16.78
N VAL A 112 16.58 -2.79 -16.13
CA VAL A 112 15.39 -2.00 -15.77
C VAL A 112 15.68 -1.30 -14.44
N TYR A 113 15.24 -0.05 -14.29
CA TYR A 113 15.25 0.64 -13.01
C TYR A 113 14.04 0.19 -12.19
N VAL A 114 14.28 -0.43 -11.04
CA VAL A 114 13.20 -1.01 -10.22
C VAL A 114 13.15 -0.33 -8.87
N MET A 115 11.94 0.07 -8.48
CA MET A 115 11.62 0.59 -7.15
C MET A 115 10.51 -0.27 -6.54
N LEU A 116 10.67 -0.68 -5.29
CA LEU A 116 9.70 -1.47 -4.56
C LEU A 116 9.45 -0.90 -3.17
N THR A 117 8.19 -0.91 -2.74
CA THR A 117 7.77 -0.56 -1.38
C THR A 117 7.23 -1.78 -0.64
N ASN A 118 7.55 -1.92 0.64
CA ASN A 118 7.02 -3.00 1.48
C ASN A 118 7.15 -2.70 2.99
N SER A 119 6.67 -3.59 3.85
CA SER A 119 6.85 -3.51 5.30
C SER A 119 8.32 -3.60 5.70
N ASN A 120 8.70 -2.89 6.77
CA ASN A 120 10.00 -3.09 7.42
C ASN A 120 10.00 -4.33 8.31
N THR A 121 10.21 -5.49 7.69
CA THR A 121 10.43 -6.77 8.36
C THR A 121 11.78 -7.35 8.01
N ASP A 122 12.32 -8.21 8.88
CA ASP A 122 13.57 -8.93 8.59
C ASP A 122 13.44 -9.86 7.39
N PHE A 123 12.23 -10.40 7.14
CA PHE A 123 11.96 -11.22 5.96
C PHE A 123 12.19 -10.42 4.68
N ILE A 124 11.55 -9.25 4.54
CA ILE A 124 11.73 -8.38 3.37
C ILE A 124 13.18 -7.90 3.26
N LYS A 125 13.81 -7.48 4.37
CA LYS A 125 15.22 -7.06 4.37
C LYS A 125 16.15 -8.16 3.84
N ARG A 126 15.90 -9.43 4.18
CA ARG A 126 16.68 -10.56 3.67
C ARG A 126 16.48 -10.78 2.17
N LEU A 127 15.23 -10.75 1.68
CA LEU A 127 14.92 -10.95 0.26
C LEU A 127 15.68 -9.97 -0.64
N TYR A 128 15.83 -8.73 -0.19
CA TYR A 128 16.41 -7.63 -0.98
C TYR A 128 17.76 -7.13 -0.45
N SER A 129 18.48 -7.94 0.34
CA SER A 129 19.73 -7.57 1.02
C SER A 129 20.87 -7.12 0.09
N GLY A 130 20.82 -7.45 -1.20
CA GLY A 130 21.79 -7.02 -2.21
C GLY A 130 21.47 -5.67 -2.88
N TYR A 131 20.41 -4.98 -2.46
CA TYR A 131 19.91 -3.75 -3.06
C TYR A 131 19.94 -2.58 -2.08
N ARG A 132 19.68 -1.37 -2.58
CA ARG A 132 19.60 -0.18 -1.72
C ARG A 132 18.27 -0.17 -0.99
N ILE A 133 18.33 -0.21 0.34
CA ILE A 133 17.15 -0.22 1.22
C ILE A 133 17.15 1.08 2.03
N LYS A 134 16.05 1.84 1.95
CA LYS A 134 15.81 3.04 2.76
C LYS A 134 14.57 2.83 3.63
N GLU A 135 14.69 3.08 4.92
CA GLU A 135 13.52 3.10 5.81
C GLU A 135 12.74 4.41 5.64
N LEU A 136 11.43 4.30 5.44
CA LEU A 136 10.49 5.39 5.36
C LEU A 136 9.64 5.43 6.64
N TYR A 137 9.82 6.47 7.44
CA TYR A 137 9.02 6.65 8.65
C TYR A 137 7.69 7.33 8.29
N ALA A 138 6.66 6.53 8.02
CA ALA A 138 5.30 7.04 7.84
C ALA A 138 4.60 7.20 9.21
N PHE A 139 4.09 8.40 9.50
CA PHE A 139 3.19 8.61 10.64
C PHE A 139 1.81 7.99 10.34
N ARG A 140 1.60 6.72 10.69
CA ARG A 140 0.28 6.08 10.57
C ARG A 140 -0.61 6.48 11.75
N ALA A 141 -1.35 7.58 11.61
CA ALA A 141 -2.36 8.02 12.58
C ALA A 141 -3.68 7.23 12.47
N ILE A 142 -3.63 5.91 12.23
CA ILE A 142 -4.82 5.10 11.89
C ILE A 142 -5.28 4.22 13.08
N ASN A 143 -4.54 4.17 14.20
CA ASN A 143 -4.93 3.35 15.34
C ASN A 143 -5.78 4.12 16.37
N CYS A 144 -6.97 3.58 16.70
CA CYS A 144 -7.90 4.13 17.69
C CYS A 144 -7.38 4.03 19.14
N ARG A 145 -6.37 3.19 19.41
CA ARG A 145 -5.73 3.06 20.73
C ARG A 145 -4.39 3.81 20.78
N GLY A 146 -4.31 4.81 21.65
CA GLY A 146 -3.18 5.75 21.72
C GLY A 146 -1.85 5.16 22.20
N ASP A 147 -1.88 4.05 22.92
CA ASP A 147 -0.74 3.29 23.41
C ASP A 147 -0.07 2.45 22.29
N LEU A 148 -0.85 1.92 21.35
CA LEU A 148 -0.37 1.21 20.17
C LEU A 148 0.18 2.13 19.07
N ARG A 149 -0.09 3.45 19.14
CA ARG A 149 0.52 4.47 18.25
C ARG A 149 2.04 4.59 18.44
N LYS A 150 2.62 3.99 19.48
CA LYS A 150 4.05 4.10 19.82
C LYS A 150 4.98 3.22 18.98
N ARG A 151 4.49 2.21 18.26
CA ARG A 151 5.34 1.47 17.31
C ARG A 151 5.38 2.23 15.99
N ARG A 152 6.46 2.99 15.76
CA ARG A 152 6.82 3.51 14.44
C ARG A 152 6.98 2.31 13.50
N LYS A 153 5.92 1.95 12.78
CA LYS A 153 6.03 1.05 11.64
C LYS A 153 6.62 1.89 10.51
N SER A 154 7.89 1.71 10.23
CA SER A 154 8.50 2.24 9.00
C SER A 154 8.24 1.26 7.87
N ASP A 155 8.04 1.79 6.67
CA ASP A 155 8.03 0.98 5.46
C ASP A 155 9.44 1.02 4.84
N LEU A 156 9.72 0.13 3.88
CA LEU A 156 10.97 0.08 3.15
C LEU A 156 10.76 0.57 1.73
N LEU A 157 11.70 1.38 1.26
CA LEU A 157 11.89 1.70 -0.14
C LEU A 157 13.14 0.99 -0.64
N ILE A 158 12.99 0.13 -1.64
CA ILE A 158 14.03 -0.75 -2.15
C ILE A 158 14.29 -0.39 -3.61
N THR A 159 15.55 -0.18 -3.99
CA THR A 159 15.94 0.27 -5.34
C THR A 159 17.23 -0.40 -5.81
N ASN A 160 17.40 -0.55 -7.13
CA ASN A 160 18.61 -1.09 -7.75
C ASN A 160 19.57 -0.03 -8.31
N TYR A 161 19.36 1.26 -8.03
CA TYR A 161 20.12 2.38 -8.60
C TYR A 161 20.51 3.45 -7.59
#